data_AF-A0A351KI82-F1
#
_entry.id   AF-A0A351KI82-F1
#
_cell.length_a   1.000
_cell.length_b   1.000
_cell.length_c   1.000
_cell.angle_alpha   90.00
_cell.angle_beta   90.00
_cell.angle_gamma   90.00
#
_symmetry.space_group_name_H-M   'P 1'
#
loop_
_entity.id
_entity.type
_entity.pdbx_description
1 polymer ?
#
loop_
_entity_poly.entity_id
_entity_poly.type
_entity_poly.pdbx_seq_one_letter_code
_entity_poly.pdbx_strand_id
1 'polypeptide(L)' 'TLKRELSPLDAIKDHNPKYLLTMDYTPLTSYNGIKQINVLDWLMKE' A
#
# COMPACT_ATOMS: atom_id res chain seq x y z
N THR A 1 24.80 -1.23 -9.60
CA THR A 1 24.10 -0.09 -10.24
C THR A 1 22.64 -0.18 -9.91
N LEU A 2 21.97 0.96 -9.72
CA LEU A 2 20.56 1.11 -9.35
C LEU A 2 19.60 0.16 -10.11
N LYS A 3 19.88 -0.09 -11.40
CA LYS A 3 19.14 -1.05 -12.23
C LYS A 3 19.08 -2.48 -11.68
N ARG A 4 20.15 -2.97 -11.04
CA ARG A 4 20.21 -4.34 -10.48
C ARG A 4 19.29 -4.51 -9.27
N GLU A 5 19.11 -3.44 -8.50
CA GLU A 5 18.31 -3.43 -7.27
C GLU A 5 16.80 -3.35 -7.56
N LEU A 6 16.42 -2.71 -8.67
CA LEU A 6 15.01 -2.55 -9.10
C LEU A 6 14.47 -3.75 -9.90
N SER A 7 15.36 -4.53 -10.53
CA SER A 7 15.02 -5.71 -11.34
C SER A 7 14.08 -6.74 -10.67
N PRO A 8 14.24 -7.12 -9.39
CA PRO A 8 13.33 -8.07 -8.74
C PRO A 8 11.96 -7.48 -8.37
N LEU A 9 11.87 -6.15 -8.20
CA LEU A 9 10.62 -5.46 -7.89
C LEU A 9 9.77 -5.24 -9.15
N ASP A 10 10.41 -4.93 -10.29
CA ASP A 10 9.77 -4.82 -11.60
C ASP A 10 9.30 -6.18 -12.15
N ALA A 11 9.90 -7.29 -11.70
CA ALA A 11 9.52 -8.64 -12.10
C ALA A 11 8.19 -9.11 -11.46
N ILE A 12 7.67 -8.40 -10.46
CA ILE A 12 6.41 -8.72 -9.80
C ILE A 12 5.28 -8.10 -10.62
N LYS A 13 4.66 -8.93 -11.48
CA LYS A 13 3.74 -8.48 -12.54
C LYS A 13 2.47 -7.81 -12.03
N ASP A 14 1.97 -8.19 -10.86
CA ASP A 14 0.86 -7.51 -10.21
C ASP A 14 0.73 -7.99 -8.77
N HIS A 15 0.70 -7.05 -7.82
CA HIS A 15 0.08 -7.17 -6.49
C HIS A 15 -0.10 -5.73 -5.96
N ASN A 16 -0.93 -4.96 -6.66
CA ASN A 16 -1.53 -3.73 -6.16
C ASN A 16 -3.03 -4.01 -5.94
N PRO A 17 -3.46 -4.17 -4.69
CA PRO A 17 -3.47 -3.00 -3.83
C PRO A 17 -2.63 -3.19 -2.57
N LYS A 18 -1.70 -2.25 -2.37
CA LYS A 18 -0.98 -2.12 -1.09
C LYS A 18 -1.88 -1.37 -0.12
N TYR A 19 -2.02 -1.89 1.10
CA TYR A 19 -2.80 -1.24 2.15
C TYR A 19 -1.86 -0.69 3.22
N LEU A 20 -2.01 0.59 3.56
CA LEU A 20 -1.36 1.21 4.70
C LEU A 20 -2.38 1.31 5.83
N LEU A 21 -2.17 0.56 6.90
CA LEU A 21 -2.95 0.73 8.13
C LEU A 21 -2.38 1.91 8.91
N THR A 22 -3.20 2.93 9.16
CA THR A 22 -2.82 4.11 9.96
C THR A 22 -3.87 4.40 11.03
N MET A 23 -3.47 5.09 12.10
CA MET A 23 -4.43 5.69 13.05
C MET A 23 -4.75 7.15 12.70
N ASP A 24 -4.11 7.70 11.67
CA ASP A 24 -4.32 9.07 11.23
C ASP A 24 -5.68 9.26 10.56
N TYR A 25 -6.32 10.40 10.82
CA TYR A 25 -7.54 10.84 10.13
C TYR A 25 -7.21 11.56 8.83
N THR A 26 -6.42 10.94 7.97
CA THR A 26 -6.10 11.49 6.66
C THR A 26 -7.21 11.12 5.65
N PRO A 27 -7.58 12.04 4.74
CA PRO A 27 -8.51 11.71 3.68
C PRO A 27 -7.95 10.58 2.82
N LEU A 28 -8.82 9.63 2.43
CA LEU A 28 -8.51 8.47 1.58
C LEU A 28 -7.83 8.91 0.28
N THR A 29 -6.51 9.03 0.32
CA THR A 29 -5.68 9.49 -0.78
C THR A 29 -4.94 8.28 -1.33
N SER A 30 -5.23 7.97 -2.59
CA SER A 30 -4.56 6.90 -3.32
C SER A 30 -3.22 7.44 -3.83
N TYR A 31 -2.13 7.12 -3.14
CA TYR A 31 -0.78 7.45 -3.59
C TYR A 31 -0.17 6.22 -4.26
N ASN A 32 0.06 6.27 -5.57
CA ASN A 32 0.75 5.20 -6.33
C ASN A 32 0.15 3.79 -6.13
N GLY A 33 -1.17 3.69 -5.96
CA GLY A 33 -1.87 2.41 -5.74
C GLY A 33 -1.88 1.92 -4.28
N ILE A 34 -1.36 2.72 -3.34
CA ILE A 34 -1.46 2.46 -1.89
C ILE A 34 -2.76 3.06 -1.37
N LYS A 35 -3.61 2.22 -0.78
CA LYS A 35 -4.84 2.62 -0.10
C LYS A 35 -4.59 2.73 1.40
N GLN A 36 -4.88 3.88 2.00
CA GLN A 36 -4.83 4.04 3.45
C GLN A 36 -6.14 3.54 4.06
N ILE A 37 -6.06 2.79 5.16
CA ILE A 37 -7.22 2.31 5.92
C ILE A 37 -6.96 2.60 7.39
N ASN A 38 -7.97 3.06 8.12
CA ASN A 38 -7.83 3.23 9.56
C ASN A 38 -7.69 1.86 10.24
N VAL A 39 -6.77 1.74 11.20
CA VAL A 39 -6.52 0.49 11.93
C VAL A 39 -7.78 -0.04 12.62
N LEU A 40 -8.60 0.83 13.21
CA LEU A 40 -9.85 0.43 13.87
C LEU A 40 -10.88 -0.07 12.85
N ASP A 41 -11.02 0.62 11.72
CA ASP A 41 -11.91 0.19 10.64
C ASP A 41 -11.48 -1.17 10.07
N TRP A 42 -10.19 -1.46 10.03
CA TRP A 42 -9.69 -2.78 9.61
C TRP A 42 -9.99 -3.87 10.64
N LEU A 43 -9.77 -3.58 11.94
CA LEU A 43 -10.02 -4.54 13.02
C LEU A 43 -11.51 -4.85 13.23
N MET A 44 -12.39 -3.88 12.95
CA MET A 44 -13.84 -4.00 13.14
C MET A 44 -14.58 -4.53 11.90
N LYS A 45 -13.88 -4.88 10.81
CA LYS A 45 -14.49 -5.55 9.66
C LYS A 45 -14.84 -7.00 10.02
N GLU A 46 -16.13 -7.28 10.18
CA GLU A 46 -16.70 -8.64 10.16
C GLU A 46 -16.54 -9.29 8.78
#